data_AF-A0A651FG22-F1
#
_entry.id   AF-A0A651FG22-F1
#
_cell.length_a   1.000
_cell.length_b   1.000
_cell.length_c   1.000
_cell.angle_alpha   90.00
_cell.angle_beta   90.00
_cell.angle_gamma   90.00
#
_symmetry.space_group_name_H-M   'P 1'
#
loop_
_entity.id
_entity.type
_entity.pdbx_description
1 polymer ?
#
loop_
_entity_poly.entity_id
_entity_poly.type
_entity_poly.pdbx_seq_one_letter_code
_entity_poly.pdbx_strand_id
1 'polypeptide(L)'
;MRKFSTSLVREKIIFSFLENVSAEAKLPIIIRSNRIHLRLTQGGVEENIVVRAQNMADTLRMAGAVVENFFWYGPVKNRDPAWERLWGQALSDYGKIYHAEENWGAVYYEGAGVFQTVKSPFSDVVERCALATLDNYDATLKTVETVLDRLGKKTQIQHQANIAAVFSDAEGATRNSLIHRASGQSGVFHFTASGGGRAERIGRSFLTAAAFLEAINLRYFIANFEAGLARGSAEPHADKIEQYKAAKKRRLALMQFVNGFERRYAVNYRPERPDFF
;
A
#
# COMPACT_ATOMS: atom_id res chain seq x y z
N MET A 1 10.24 10.00 -19.72
CA MET A 1 8.84 9.71 -19.36
C MET A 1 8.05 11.01 -19.24
N ARG A 2 7.07 11.32 -20.10
CA ARG A 2 6.25 12.55 -19.96
C ARG A 2 5.12 12.42 -18.94
N LYS A 3 4.69 11.20 -18.61
CA LYS A 3 3.56 10.91 -17.71
C LYS A 3 3.91 9.75 -16.78
N PHE A 4 3.50 9.82 -15.52
CA PHE A 4 3.58 8.72 -14.54
C PHE A 4 2.15 8.42 -14.08
N SER A 5 1.79 7.16 -13.90
CA SER A 5 0.48 6.76 -13.40
C SER A 5 0.56 5.42 -12.69
N THR A 6 -0.13 5.28 -11.56
CA THR A 6 -0.27 4.01 -10.83
C THR A 6 -1.49 4.05 -9.91
N SER A 7 -1.86 2.90 -9.36
CA SER A 7 -2.94 2.76 -8.39
C SER A 7 -2.54 1.85 -7.23
N LEU A 8 -3.09 2.15 -6.06
CA LEU A 8 -3.12 1.25 -4.92
C LEU A 8 -4.37 0.40 -5.04
N VAL A 9 -4.18 -0.91 -5.15
CA VAL A 9 -5.27 -1.88 -5.24
C VAL A 9 -5.31 -2.69 -3.96
N ARG A 10 -6.46 -2.73 -3.30
CA ARG A 10 -6.76 -3.66 -2.21
C ARG A 10 -7.18 -4.98 -2.82
N GLU A 11 -6.50 -6.05 -2.47
CA GLU A 11 -6.69 -7.35 -3.08
C GLU A 11 -6.97 -8.42 -2.03
N LYS A 12 -7.88 -9.33 -2.38
CA LYS A 12 -8.05 -10.62 -1.75
C LYS A 12 -7.97 -11.70 -2.83
N ILE A 13 -6.99 -12.58 -2.73
CA ILE A 13 -6.82 -13.74 -3.62
C ILE A 13 -7.07 -14.99 -2.78
N ILE A 14 -7.93 -15.89 -3.26
CA ILE A 14 -8.30 -17.13 -2.58
C ILE A 14 -7.93 -18.30 -3.49
N PHE A 15 -7.02 -19.17 -3.03
CA PHE A 15 -6.65 -20.39 -3.73
C PHE A 15 -7.43 -21.56 -3.11
N SER A 16 -8.26 -22.20 -3.92
CA SER A 16 -9.05 -23.39 -3.57
C SER A 16 -8.51 -24.60 -4.32
N PHE A 17 -8.07 -25.64 -3.62
CA PHE A 17 -7.49 -26.84 -4.23
C PHE A 17 -8.59 -27.89 -4.50
N LEU A 18 -8.65 -28.42 -5.73
CA LEU A 18 -9.82 -29.17 -6.22
C LEU A 18 -9.73 -30.70 -6.08
N GLU A 19 -8.58 -31.34 -5.86
CA GLU A 19 -8.48 -32.83 -5.81
C GLU A 19 -7.46 -33.43 -4.79
N ASN A 20 -7.83 -34.62 -4.26
CA ASN A 20 -7.05 -35.68 -3.57
C ASN A 20 -6.27 -35.36 -2.27
N VAL A 21 -6.96 -34.96 -1.22
CA VAL A 21 -6.56 -35.25 0.17
C VAL A 21 -7.81 -35.72 0.92
N SER A 22 -7.65 -36.61 1.89
CA SER A 22 -8.71 -37.04 2.83
C SER A 22 -9.62 -35.89 3.27
N ALA A 23 -10.83 -36.21 3.72
CA ALA A 23 -11.87 -35.26 4.16
C ALA A 23 -11.45 -34.24 5.25
N GLU A 24 -10.21 -34.31 5.75
CA GLU A 24 -9.49 -33.23 6.40
C GLU A 24 -9.06 -32.18 5.35
N ALA A 25 -10.07 -31.50 4.83
CA ALA A 25 -10.01 -30.51 3.76
C ALA A 25 -8.85 -29.50 3.93
N LYS A 26 -7.99 -29.41 2.91
CA LYS A 26 -7.00 -28.33 2.80
C LYS A 26 -7.74 -26.98 2.83
N LEU A 27 -7.58 -26.24 3.92
CA LEU A 27 -8.13 -24.89 4.05
C LEU A 27 -7.67 -24.02 2.88
N PRO A 28 -8.54 -23.16 2.33
CA PRO A 28 -8.18 -22.28 1.24
C PRO A 28 -7.06 -21.34 1.67
N ILE A 29 -6.13 -21.07 0.77
CA ILE A 29 -5.06 -20.11 1.04
C ILE A 29 -5.57 -18.73 0.66
N ILE A 30 -5.63 -17.83 1.63
CA ILE A 30 -6.17 -16.49 1.46
C ILE A 30 -5.04 -15.47 1.58
N ILE A 31 -4.77 -14.75 0.50
CA ILE A 31 -3.83 -13.63 0.49
C ILE A 31 -4.67 -12.35 0.52
N ARG A 32 -4.56 -11.59 1.61
CA ARG A 32 -5.09 -10.22 1.70
C ARG A 32 -3.92 -9.26 1.65
N SER A 33 -3.90 -8.36 0.68
CA SER A 33 -2.80 -7.42 0.54
C SER A 33 -3.25 -6.12 -0.11
N ASN A 34 -2.40 -5.12 -0.06
CA ASN A 34 -2.51 -3.95 -0.92
C ASN A 34 -1.31 -3.97 -1.87
N ARG A 35 -1.56 -3.68 -3.14
CA ARG A 35 -0.61 -3.79 -4.25
C ARG A 35 -0.48 -2.45 -4.96
N ILE A 36 0.74 -2.03 -5.24
CA ILE A 36 1.06 -0.92 -6.15
C ILE A 36 2.03 -1.44 -7.20
N HIS A 37 1.70 -1.26 -8.48
CA HIS A 37 2.61 -1.52 -9.59
C HIS A 37 3.19 -0.21 -10.12
N LEU A 38 4.49 -0.05 -9.97
CA LEU A 38 5.28 1.10 -10.39
C LEU A 38 5.99 0.75 -11.69
N ARG A 39 5.57 1.41 -12.77
CA ARG A 39 6.29 1.44 -14.05
C ARG A 39 7.17 2.68 -14.05
N LEU A 40 8.45 2.52 -13.72
CA LEU A 40 9.39 3.63 -13.55
C LEU A 40 10.32 3.73 -14.75
N THR A 41 10.63 4.95 -15.20
CA THR A 41 11.52 5.16 -16.35
C THR A 41 12.48 6.31 -16.11
N GLN A 42 13.78 6.04 -16.28
CA GLN A 42 14.85 7.04 -16.21
C GLN A 42 15.98 6.65 -17.16
N GLY A 43 16.52 7.62 -17.89
CA GLY A 43 17.64 7.38 -18.80
C GLY A 43 17.36 6.36 -19.92
N GLY A 44 16.10 6.19 -20.33
CA GLY A 44 15.70 5.18 -21.33
C GLY A 44 15.51 3.77 -20.78
N VAL A 45 15.82 3.53 -19.50
CA VAL A 45 15.55 2.26 -18.81
C VAL A 45 14.16 2.32 -18.19
N GLU A 46 13.33 1.33 -18.50
CA GLU A 46 12.04 1.08 -17.86
C GLU A 46 12.18 -0.12 -16.91
N GLU A 47 11.64 0.02 -15.70
CA GLU A 47 11.62 -1.03 -14.69
C GLU A 47 10.23 -1.19 -14.10
N ASN A 48 9.83 -2.44 -13.88
CA ASN A 48 8.59 -2.84 -13.23
C ASN A 48 8.88 -3.24 -11.78
N ILE A 49 8.38 -2.43 -10.86
CA ILE A 49 8.49 -2.69 -9.43
C ILE A 49 7.09 -2.83 -8.84
N VAL A 50 6.84 -3.88 -8.09
CA VAL A 50 5.57 -4.07 -7.37
C VAL A 50 5.83 -4.03 -5.88
N VAL A 51 5.07 -3.21 -5.18
CA VAL A 51 5.07 -3.15 -3.71
C VAL A 51 3.79 -3.80 -3.22
N ARG A 52 3.92 -4.79 -2.32
CA ARG A 52 2.81 -5.38 -1.58
C ARG A 52 3.00 -5.19 -0.08
N ALA A 53 1.95 -4.85 0.65
CA ALA A 53 1.96 -4.92 2.11
C ALA A 53 0.56 -5.10 2.71
N GLN A 54 0.51 -5.45 3.99
CA GLN A 54 -0.73 -5.63 4.74
C GLN A 54 -1.59 -4.36 4.82
N ASN A 55 -0.94 -3.22 5.06
CA ASN A 55 -1.60 -1.94 5.31
C ASN A 55 -1.44 -0.97 4.13
N MET A 56 -2.51 -0.25 3.79
CA MET A 56 -2.50 0.74 2.70
C MET A 56 -1.44 1.83 2.91
N ALA A 57 -1.36 2.36 4.12
CA ALA A 57 -0.43 3.44 4.44
C ALA A 57 1.04 2.99 4.31
N ASP A 58 1.38 1.79 4.76
CA ASP A 58 2.74 1.26 4.65
C ASP A 58 3.09 0.89 3.21
N THR A 59 2.12 0.37 2.45
CA THR A 59 2.28 0.13 1.00
C THR A 59 2.62 1.43 0.28
N LEU A 60 1.90 2.52 0.57
CA LEU A 60 2.14 3.83 -0.01
C LEU A 60 3.48 4.42 0.43
N ARG A 61 3.89 4.28 1.70
CA ARG A 61 5.20 4.77 2.15
C ARG A 61 6.33 4.03 1.48
N MET A 62 6.24 2.71 1.40
CA MET A 62 7.25 1.92 0.72
C MET A 62 7.29 2.25 -0.77
N ALA A 63 6.14 2.42 -1.44
CA ALA A 63 6.10 2.87 -2.82
C ALA A 63 6.71 4.27 -3.01
N GLY A 64 6.44 5.21 -2.11
CA GLY A 64 7.07 6.53 -2.10
C GLY A 64 8.59 6.44 -1.96
N ALA A 65 9.07 5.60 -1.03
CA ALA A 65 10.50 5.35 -0.82
C ALA A 65 11.16 4.72 -2.05
N VAL A 66 10.50 3.75 -2.71
CA VAL A 66 10.96 3.15 -3.97
C VAL A 66 11.07 4.22 -5.06
N VAL A 67 10.04 5.06 -5.22
CA VAL A 67 10.02 6.12 -6.22
C VAL A 67 11.14 7.13 -6.00
N GLU A 68 11.30 7.65 -4.77
CA GLU A 68 12.38 8.59 -4.43
C GLU A 68 13.74 7.94 -4.67
N ASN A 69 13.92 6.70 -4.23
CA ASN A 69 15.17 5.97 -4.38
C ASN A 69 15.52 5.73 -5.86
N PHE A 70 14.55 5.33 -6.69
CA PHE A 70 14.74 5.18 -8.14
C PHE A 70 15.17 6.49 -8.79
N PHE A 71 14.49 7.60 -8.49
CA PHE A 71 14.80 8.86 -9.17
C PHE A 71 16.08 9.53 -8.69
N TRP A 72 16.48 9.36 -7.42
CA TRP A 72 17.70 9.94 -6.88
C TRP A 72 18.95 9.11 -7.15
N TYR A 73 18.85 7.78 -7.09
CA TYR A 73 20.00 6.89 -7.24
C TYR A 73 20.02 6.12 -8.58
N GLY A 74 19.00 6.31 -9.42
CA GLY A 74 18.88 5.69 -10.73
C GLY A 74 18.21 4.30 -10.70
N PRO A 75 18.16 3.61 -11.85
CA PRO A 75 17.53 2.29 -11.99
C PRO A 75 18.05 1.25 -10.99
N VAL A 76 17.19 0.33 -10.57
CA VAL A 76 17.45 -0.70 -9.56
C VAL A 76 18.27 -1.86 -10.13
N LYS A 77 18.16 -2.18 -11.43
CA LYS A 77 18.79 -3.35 -12.07
C LYS A 77 20.24 -3.63 -11.66
N ASN A 78 21.02 -2.57 -11.45
CA ASN A 78 22.47 -2.66 -11.21
C ASN A 78 22.88 -2.26 -9.78
N ARG A 79 21.94 -2.24 -8.82
CA ARG A 79 22.23 -1.85 -7.43
C ARG A 79 21.28 -2.50 -6.44
N ASP A 80 21.72 -2.61 -5.19
CA ASP A 80 20.84 -2.93 -4.07
C ASP A 80 20.36 -1.62 -3.40
N PRO A 81 19.06 -1.31 -3.40
CA PRO A 81 18.50 -0.16 -2.69
C PRO A 81 18.60 -0.25 -1.16
N ALA A 82 19.07 -1.38 -0.60
CA ALA A 82 18.98 -1.73 0.81
C ALA A 82 17.52 -1.79 1.28
N TRP A 83 16.77 -2.72 0.69
CA TRP A 83 15.32 -2.83 0.84
C TRP A 83 14.85 -2.93 2.30
N GLU A 84 15.56 -3.67 3.14
CA GLU A 84 15.29 -3.82 4.57
C GLU A 84 15.32 -2.46 5.28
N ARG A 85 16.31 -1.62 4.95
CA ARG A 85 16.44 -0.28 5.51
C ARG A 85 15.31 0.62 5.01
N LEU A 86 14.98 0.56 3.71
CA LEU A 86 13.87 1.32 3.16
C LEU A 86 12.54 0.94 3.83
N TRP A 87 12.29 -0.35 4.03
CA TRP A 87 11.11 -0.84 4.73
C TRP A 87 11.07 -0.37 6.19
N GLY A 88 12.16 -0.52 6.94
CA GLY A 88 12.26 -0.07 8.32
C GLY A 88 12.03 1.44 8.50
N GLN A 89 12.45 2.25 7.51
CA GLN A 89 12.20 3.69 7.48
C GLN A 89 10.78 4.05 7.01
N ALA A 90 10.17 3.23 6.16
CA ALA A 90 8.81 3.44 5.68
C ALA A 90 7.77 3.19 6.77
N LEU A 91 7.99 2.25 7.69
CA LEU A 91 7.04 1.96 8.76
C LEU A 91 6.93 3.11 9.77
N SER A 92 5.69 3.45 10.18
CA SER A 92 5.48 4.39 11.29
C SER A 92 5.84 3.75 12.63
N ASP A 93 6.35 4.55 13.58
CA ASP A 93 6.65 4.04 14.92
C ASP A 93 5.41 3.47 15.62
N TYR A 94 4.25 4.09 15.39
CA TYR A 94 2.96 3.55 15.83
C TYR A 94 2.69 2.17 15.20
N GLY A 95 2.88 2.02 13.90
CA GLY A 95 2.77 0.75 13.17
C GLY A 95 3.69 -0.33 13.73
N LYS A 96 4.96 0.01 13.97
CA LYS A 96 5.96 -0.92 14.50
C LYS A 96 5.60 -1.47 15.88
N ILE A 97 4.98 -0.65 16.73
CA ILE A 97 4.63 -1.03 18.11
C ILE A 97 3.29 -1.77 18.14
N TYR A 98 2.25 -1.22 17.51
CA TYR A 98 0.87 -1.67 17.71
C TYR A 98 0.32 -2.56 16.59
N HIS A 99 1.07 -2.74 15.49
CA HIS A 99 0.69 -3.60 14.37
C HIS A 99 1.79 -4.60 14.00
N ALA A 100 2.76 -4.84 14.91
CA ALA A 100 3.96 -5.63 14.64
C ALA A 100 3.68 -7.02 14.04
N GLU A 101 2.70 -7.73 14.61
CA GLU A 101 2.36 -9.12 14.23
C GLU A 101 1.68 -9.22 12.86
N GLU A 102 1.02 -8.16 12.42
CA GLU A 102 0.29 -8.12 11.15
C GLU A 102 1.12 -7.46 10.04
N ASN A 103 2.20 -6.76 10.39
CA ASN A 103 3.01 -5.99 9.46
C ASN A 103 3.88 -6.90 8.60
N TRP A 104 3.44 -7.11 7.36
CA TRP A 104 4.29 -7.68 6.33
C TRP A 104 4.35 -6.78 5.09
N GLY A 105 5.49 -6.87 4.40
CA GLY A 105 5.77 -6.15 3.17
C GLY A 105 6.63 -6.98 2.22
N ALA A 106 6.45 -6.75 0.93
CA ALA A 106 7.23 -7.37 -0.13
C ALA A 106 7.46 -6.38 -1.27
N VAL A 107 8.64 -6.45 -1.88
CA VAL A 107 8.99 -5.76 -3.12
C VAL A 107 9.37 -6.80 -4.16
N TYR A 108 8.75 -6.68 -5.33
CA TYR A 108 9.04 -7.48 -6.49
C TYR A 108 9.64 -6.60 -7.57
N TYR A 109 10.76 -7.03 -8.14
CA TYR A 109 11.42 -6.40 -9.27
C TYR A 109 11.36 -7.35 -10.45
N GLU A 110 10.76 -6.93 -11.57
CA GLU A 110 10.56 -7.77 -12.76
C GLU A 110 9.99 -9.16 -12.41
N GLY A 111 8.93 -9.18 -11.59
CA GLY A 111 8.25 -10.41 -11.14
C GLY A 111 9.01 -11.27 -10.12
N ALA A 112 10.23 -10.91 -9.73
CA ALA A 112 11.03 -11.62 -8.73
C ALA A 112 10.98 -10.90 -7.37
N GLY A 113 10.72 -11.64 -6.29
CA GLY A 113 10.76 -11.10 -4.93
C GLY A 113 12.18 -10.72 -4.54
N VAL A 114 12.48 -9.43 -4.44
CA VAL A 114 13.79 -8.89 -4.03
C VAL A 114 13.83 -8.50 -2.56
N PHE A 115 12.66 -8.37 -1.93
CA PHE A 115 12.52 -8.15 -0.50
C PHE A 115 11.19 -8.71 -0.02
N GLN A 116 11.20 -9.46 1.09
CA GLN A 116 9.99 -10.01 1.71
C GLN A 116 10.21 -10.17 3.21
N THR A 117 9.35 -9.57 4.03
CA THR A 117 9.36 -9.85 5.48
C THR A 117 8.74 -11.19 5.81
N VAL A 118 7.80 -11.65 4.98
CA VAL A 118 7.16 -12.96 5.06
C VAL A 118 7.17 -13.58 3.67
N LYS A 119 7.79 -14.75 3.53
CA LYS A 119 7.83 -15.47 2.25
C LYS A 119 6.47 -16.07 1.94
N SER A 120 5.98 -15.84 0.72
CA SER A 120 4.70 -16.38 0.24
C SER A 120 4.87 -16.90 -1.18
N PRO A 121 5.08 -18.23 -1.37
CA PRO A 121 5.24 -18.81 -2.70
C PRO A 121 4.07 -18.52 -3.64
N PHE A 122 2.86 -18.36 -3.09
CA PHE A 122 1.67 -18.01 -3.85
C PHE A 122 1.70 -16.57 -4.36
N SER A 123 2.14 -15.62 -3.53
CA SER A 123 2.36 -14.24 -3.97
C SER A 123 3.45 -14.17 -5.04
N ASP A 124 4.51 -14.97 -4.89
CA ASP A 124 5.63 -15.01 -5.83
C ASP A 124 5.21 -15.53 -7.21
N VAL A 125 4.39 -16.59 -7.25
CA VAL A 125 3.85 -17.10 -8.51
C VAL A 125 2.91 -16.07 -9.14
N VAL A 126 2.06 -15.39 -8.36
CA VAL A 126 1.18 -14.33 -8.87
C VAL A 126 1.98 -13.22 -9.52
N GLU A 127 3.01 -12.68 -8.86
CA GLU A 127 3.79 -11.58 -9.41
C GLU A 127 4.65 -11.98 -10.61
N ARG A 128 5.17 -13.22 -10.61
CA ARG A 128 5.88 -13.75 -11.77
C ARG A 128 4.96 -13.87 -12.98
N CYS A 129 3.71 -14.31 -12.79
CA CYS A 129 2.72 -14.36 -13.86
C CYS A 129 2.22 -12.96 -14.27
N ALA A 130 2.14 -12.02 -13.32
CA ALA A 130 1.73 -10.65 -13.57
C ALA A 130 2.69 -9.93 -14.53
N LEU A 131 3.98 -10.26 -14.47
CA LEU A 131 4.97 -9.74 -15.42
C LEU A 131 4.68 -10.16 -16.87
N ALA A 132 4.15 -11.36 -17.09
CA ALA A 132 3.78 -11.83 -18.43
C ALA A 132 2.46 -11.21 -18.93
N THR A 133 1.71 -10.56 -18.04
CA THR A 133 0.35 -10.05 -18.29
C THR A 133 0.20 -8.60 -17.83
N LEU A 134 1.27 -7.80 -17.94
CA LEU A 134 1.34 -6.43 -17.38
C LEU A 134 0.15 -5.54 -17.74
N ASP A 135 -0.35 -5.66 -18.97
CA ASP A 135 -1.47 -4.83 -19.45
C ASP A 135 -2.86 -5.41 -19.10
N ASN A 136 -2.92 -6.63 -18.56
CA ASN A 136 -4.16 -7.30 -18.17
C ASN A 136 -3.95 -8.18 -16.93
N TYR A 137 -3.89 -7.53 -15.77
CA TYR A 137 -3.70 -8.23 -14.50
C TYR A 137 -4.87 -9.18 -14.15
N ASP A 138 -6.09 -8.93 -14.64
CA ASP A 138 -7.21 -9.87 -14.46
C ASP A 138 -6.95 -11.21 -15.17
N ALA A 139 -6.17 -11.20 -16.25
CA ALA A 139 -5.72 -12.41 -16.92
C ALA A 139 -4.60 -13.15 -16.16
N THR A 140 -3.86 -12.47 -15.28
CA THR A 140 -2.77 -13.06 -14.49
C THR A 140 -3.24 -14.32 -13.75
N LEU A 141 -4.43 -14.29 -13.16
CA LEU A 141 -4.90 -15.37 -12.31
C LEU A 141 -5.20 -16.64 -13.09
N LYS A 142 -5.73 -16.51 -14.31
CA LYS A 142 -5.90 -17.66 -15.22
C LYS A 142 -4.54 -18.26 -15.61
N THR A 143 -3.53 -17.42 -15.81
CA THR A 143 -2.16 -17.88 -16.03
C THR A 143 -1.63 -18.63 -14.81
N VAL A 144 -1.87 -18.12 -13.59
CA VAL A 144 -1.49 -18.79 -12.34
C VAL A 144 -2.18 -20.15 -12.20
N GLU A 145 -3.49 -20.24 -12.45
CA GLU A 145 -4.23 -21.51 -12.44
C GLU A 145 -3.60 -22.52 -13.41
N THR A 146 -3.30 -22.09 -14.64
CA THR A 146 -2.66 -22.92 -15.66
C THR A 146 -1.27 -23.40 -15.21
N VAL A 147 -0.47 -22.52 -14.61
CA VAL A 147 0.88 -22.88 -14.10
C VAL A 147 0.78 -23.87 -12.96
N LEU A 148 -0.15 -23.68 -12.01
CA LEU A 148 -0.34 -24.59 -10.88
C LEU A 148 -0.88 -25.96 -11.34
N ASP A 149 -1.80 -25.98 -12.30
CA ASP A 149 -2.34 -27.21 -12.88
C ASP A 149 -1.24 -28.05 -13.55
N ARG A 150 -0.35 -27.41 -14.34
CA ARG A 150 0.82 -28.06 -14.93
C ARG A 150 1.80 -28.64 -13.90
N LEU A 151 1.79 -28.12 -12.67
CA LEU A 151 2.57 -28.63 -11.54
C LEU A 151 1.79 -29.68 -10.73
N GLY A 152 0.68 -30.19 -11.24
CA GLY A 152 -0.16 -31.20 -10.59
C GLY A 152 -1.05 -30.64 -9.47
N LYS A 153 -1.19 -29.30 -9.36
CA LYS A 153 -2.00 -28.64 -8.34
C LYS A 153 -3.24 -28.02 -8.97
N LYS A 154 -4.28 -28.82 -9.18
CA LYS A 154 -5.60 -28.31 -9.60
C LYS A 154 -6.11 -27.29 -8.59
N THR A 155 -6.15 -26.03 -9.01
CA THR A 155 -6.45 -24.89 -8.16
C THR A 155 -7.45 -24.00 -8.87
N GLN A 156 -8.48 -23.57 -8.15
CA GLN A 156 -9.37 -22.49 -8.55
C GLN A 156 -9.00 -21.24 -7.77
N ILE A 157 -8.88 -20.10 -8.46
CA ILE A 157 -8.52 -18.83 -7.86
C ILE A 157 -9.69 -17.85 -7.94
N GLN A 158 -10.09 -17.33 -6.78
CA GLN A 158 -11.02 -16.21 -6.71
C GLN A 158 -10.26 -14.94 -6.36
N HIS A 159 -10.63 -13.83 -6.99
CA HIS A 159 -9.99 -12.55 -6.75
C HIS A 159 -11.01 -11.43 -6.59
N GLN A 160 -10.75 -10.60 -5.59
CA GLN A 160 -11.51 -9.41 -5.30
C GLN A 160 -10.51 -8.26 -5.24
N ALA A 161 -10.61 -7.32 -6.18
CA ALA A 161 -9.78 -6.13 -6.24
C ALA A 161 -10.65 -4.87 -6.09
N ASN A 162 -10.16 -3.89 -5.33
CA ASN A 162 -10.75 -2.57 -5.25
C ASN A 162 -9.66 -1.50 -5.27
N ILE A 163 -9.80 -0.50 -6.14
CA ILE A 163 -8.89 0.65 -6.15
C ILE A 163 -9.12 1.46 -4.87
N ALA A 164 -8.05 1.76 -4.14
CA ALA A 164 -8.06 2.59 -2.94
C ALA A 164 -7.39 3.95 -3.18
N ALA A 165 -6.44 4.02 -4.11
CA ALA A 165 -5.81 5.27 -4.49
C ALA A 165 -5.38 5.26 -5.96
N VAL A 166 -5.36 6.43 -6.59
CA VAL A 166 -4.82 6.62 -7.94
C VAL A 166 -3.85 7.80 -7.92
N PHE A 167 -2.68 7.60 -8.50
CA PHE A 167 -1.61 8.58 -8.61
C PHE A 167 -1.35 8.83 -10.09
N SER A 168 -1.31 10.09 -10.49
CA SER A 168 -0.90 10.47 -11.84
C SER A 168 -0.07 11.74 -11.79
N ASP A 169 1.02 11.80 -12.55
CA ASP A 169 1.81 13.02 -12.72
C ASP A 169 1.92 13.34 -14.21
N ALA A 170 1.41 14.51 -14.57
CA ALA A 170 1.40 15.06 -15.92
C ALA A 170 1.43 16.59 -15.81
N GLU A 171 2.00 17.26 -16.81
CA GLU A 171 1.93 18.73 -16.94
C GLU A 171 2.47 19.48 -15.70
N GLY A 172 3.48 18.93 -15.03
CA GLY A 172 4.10 19.55 -13.85
C GLY A 172 3.29 19.44 -12.56
N ALA A 173 2.20 18.67 -12.55
CA ALA A 173 1.36 18.46 -11.39
C ALA A 173 1.14 16.96 -11.12
N THR A 174 1.15 16.59 -9.83
CA THR A 174 0.81 15.25 -9.36
C THR A 174 -0.60 15.26 -8.78
N ARG A 175 -1.52 14.57 -9.44
CA ARG A 175 -2.91 14.39 -9.02
C ARG A 175 -3.05 13.06 -8.29
N ASN A 176 -3.65 13.11 -7.11
CA ASN A 176 -3.83 11.97 -6.24
C ASN A 176 -5.32 11.89 -5.87
N SER A 177 -5.89 10.70 -6.01
CA SER A 177 -7.27 10.40 -5.64
C SER A 177 -7.25 9.34 -4.57
N LEU A 178 -7.95 9.56 -3.47
CA LEU A 178 -8.03 8.63 -2.34
C LEU A 178 -9.48 8.24 -2.09
N ILE A 179 -9.73 6.93 -2.10
CA ILE A 179 -11.03 6.33 -1.82
C ILE A 179 -10.96 5.77 -0.41
N HIS A 180 -11.74 6.36 0.49
CA HIS A 180 -11.82 5.92 1.88
C HIS A 180 -13.23 5.45 2.21
N ARG A 181 -13.33 4.54 3.18
CA ARG A 181 -14.60 4.10 3.75
C ARG A 181 -14.58 4.42 5.23
N ALA A 182 -15.46 5.31 5.66
CA ALA A 182 -15.60 5.68 7.06
C ALA A 182 -17.09 5.59 7.44
N SER A 183 -17.39 4.92 8.56
CA SER A 183 -18.74 4.87 9.13
C SER A 183 -19.85 4.43 8.15
N GLY A 184 -19.55 3.47 7.27
CA GLY A 184 -20.51 2.94 6.29
C GLY A 184 -20.65 3.78 5.02
N GLN A 185 -20.03 4.95 4.93
CA GLN A 185 -20.01 5.78 3.72
C GLN A 185 -18.65 5.70 3.01
N SER A 186 -18.69 5.58 1.68
CA SER A 186 -17.50 5.67 0.84
C SER A 186 -17.33 7.12 0.40
N GLY A 187 -16.19 7.72 0.73
CA GLY A 187 -15.81 9.05 0.30
C GLY A 187 -14.64 9.00 -0.67
N VAL A 188 -14.60 9.95 -1.60
CA VAL A 188 -13.45 10.18 -2.47
C VAL A 188 -13.02 11.62 -2.27
N PHE A 189 -11.73 11.83 -2.02
CA PHE A 189 -11.14 13.15 -2.10
C PHE A 189 -9.90 13.12 -2.96
N HIS A 190 -9.61 14.27 -3.54
CA HIS A 190 -8.49 14.48 -4.44
C HIS A 190 -7.58 15.55 -3.86
N PHE A 191 -6.28 15.38 -4.03
CA PHE A 191 -5.34 16.48 -3.87
C PHE A 191 -4.37 16.51 -5.05
N THR A 192 -4.15 17.70 -5.59
CA THR A 192 -3.20 17.95 -6.66
C THR A 192 -2.08 18.80 -6.11
N ALA A 193 -0.84 18.33 -6.22
CA ALA A 193 0.35 19.08 -5.86
C ALA A 193 1.07 19.56 -7.11
N SER A 194 1.55 20.80 -7.09
CA SER A 194 2.34 21.39 -8.18
C SER A 194 3.54 22.16 -7.63
N GLY A 195 4.53 22.42 -8.50
CA GLY A 195 5.81 23.02 -8.11
C GLY A 195 6.84 21.99 -7.61
N GLY A 196 8.05 22.48 -7.28
CA GLY A 196 9.17 21.65 -6.83
C GLY A 196 9.71 20.66 -7.88
N GLY A 197 10.70 19.86 -7.47
CA GLY A 197 11.27 18.81 -8.31
C GLY A 197 10.28 17.68 -8.54
N ARG A 198 10.17 17.20 -9.79
CA ARG A 198 9.18 16.16 -10.16
C ARG A 198 9.29 14.89 -9.34
N ALA A 199 10.50 14.33 -9.24
CA ALA A 199 10.76 13.09 -8.49
C ALA A 199 10.32 13.21 -7.03
N GLU A 200 10.76 14.29 -6.38
CA GLU A 200 10.42 14.58 -5.00
C GLU A 200 8.91 14.81 -4.82
N ARG A 201 8.26 15.55 -5.74
CA ARG A 201 6.82 15.79 -5.67
C ARG A 201 6.02 14.49 -5.75
N ILE A 202 6.38 13.57 -6.65
CA ILE A 202 5.72 12.26 -6.76
C ILE A 202 5.93 11.47 -5.47
N GLY A 203 7.18 11.32 -5.00
CA GLY A 203 7.51 10.61 -3.77
C GLY A 203 6.75 11.16 -2.55
N ARG A 204 6.78 12.48 -2.36
CA ARG A 204 6.06 13.16 -1.28
C ARG A 204 4.55 13.05 -1.41
N SER A 205 4.00 12.92 -2.61
CA SER A 205 2.56 12.67 -2.82
C SER A 205 2.15 11.30 -2.30
N PHE A 206 2.97 10.26 -2.49
CA PHE A 206 2.74 8.94 -1.85
C PHE A 206 2.76 9.03 -0.33
N LEU A 207 3.74 9.72 0.24
CA LEU A 207 3.86 9.88 1.69
C LEU A 207 2.67 10.67 2.28
N THR A 208 2.22 11.71 1.58
CA THR A 208 1.05 12.52 1.98
C THR A 208 -0.23 11.71 1.90
N ALA A 209 -0.38 10.90 0.84
CA ALA A 209 -1.50 9.97 0.75
C ALA A 209 -1.50 8.93 1.89
N ALA A 210 -0.32 8.39 2.23
CA ALA A 210 -0.17 7.50 3.37
C ALA A 210 -0.53 8.17 4.70
N ALA A 211 -0.15 9.45 4.87
CA ALA A 211 -0.49 10.22 6.06
C ALA A 211 -2.01 10.40 6.21
N PHE A 212 -2.72 10.71 5.13
CA PHE A 212 -4.19 10.79 5.16
C PHE A 212 -4.82 9.44 5.50
N LEU A 213 -4.40 8.34 4.87
CA LEU A 213 -4.97 7.01 5.16
C LEU A 213 -4.70 6.55 6.59
N GLU A 214 -3.50 6.79 7.12
CA GLU A 214 -3.21 6.49 8.54
C GLU A 214 -4.05 7.37 9.47
N ALA A 215 -4.19 8.67 9.18
CA ALA A 215 -5.00 9.58 9.98
C ALA A 215 -6.48 9.15 10.05
N ILE A 216 -7.06 8.69 8.93
CA ILE A 216 -8.43 8.15 8.90
C ILE A 216 -8.57 6.95 9.83
N ASN A 217 -7.62 6.00 9.78
CA ASN A 217 -7.64 4.81 10.63
C ASN A 217 -7.49 5.17 12.11
N LEU A 218 -6.57 6.08 12.44
CA LEU A 218 -6.36 6.56 13.81
C LEU A 218 -7.57 7.32 14.33
N ARG A 219 -8.21 8.16 13.49
CA ARG A 219 -9.44 8.87 13.86
C ARG A 219 -10.55 7.90 14.23
N TYR A 220 -10.75 6.84 13.45
CA TYR A 220 -11.75 5.81 13.75
C TYR A 220 -11.44 5.08 15.07
N PHE A 221 -10.18 4.69 15.28
CA PHE A 221 -9.75 4.06 16.53
C PHE A 221 -9.99 4.96 17.75
N ILE A 222 -9.57 6.23 17.68
CA ILE A 222 -9.73 7.23 18.75
C ILE A 222 -11.23 7.44 19.06
N ALA A 223 -12.06 7.63 18.04
CA ALA A 223 -13.49 7.86 18.22
C ALA A 223 -14.20 6.66 18.88
N ASN A 224 -13.85 5.43 18.47
CA ASN A 224 -14.42 4.23 19.07
C ASN A 224 -13.98 4.05 20.53
N PHE A 225 -12.72 4.38 20.84
CA PHE A 225 -12.21 4.32 22.20
C PHE A 225 -12.94 5.32 23.11
N GLU A 226 -13.09 6.57 22.67
CA GLU A 226 -13.79 7.64 23.39
C GLU A 226 -15.29 7.32 23.59
N ALA A 227 -15.95 6.78 22.56
CA ALA A 227 -17.34 6.32 22.66
C ALA A 227 -17.50 5.11 23.61
N GLY A 228 -16.49 4.24 23.70
CA GLY A 228 -16.45 3.16 24.68
C GLY A 228 -16.41 3.70 26.12
N LEU A 229 -15.52 4.66 26.38
CA LEU A 229 -15.42 5.33 27.69
C LEU A 229 -16.73 6.02 28.08
N ALA A 230 -17.34 6.77 27.16
CA ALA A 230 -18.60 7.48 27.42
C ALA A 230 -19.77 6.54 27.74
N ARG A 231 -19.75 5.30 27.25
CA ARG A 231 -20.78 4.28 27.52
C ARG A 231 -20.58 3.51 28.83
N GLY A 232 -19.60 3.88 29.64
CA GLY A 232 -19.30 3.18 30.90
C GLY A 232 -18.80 1.76 30.66
N SER A 233 -18.09 1.52 29.55
CA SER A 233 -17.37 0.26 29.35
C SER A 233 -16.41 0.02 30.53
N ALA A 234 -16.18 -1.24 30.90
CA ALA A 234 -15.18 -1.59 31.92
C ALA A 234 -13.86 -0.83 31.68
N GLU A 235 -13.17 -0.44 32.77
CA GLU A 235 -11.93 0.33 32.68
C GLU A 235 -10.98 -0.29 31.65
N PRO A 236 -10.55 0.48 30.63
CA PRO A 236 -9.66 -0.06 29.62
C PRO A 236 -8.35 -0.52 30.25
N HIS A 237 -7.85 -1.68 29.82
CA HIS A 237 -6.51 -2.13 30.17
C HIS A 237 -5.46 -1.05 29.86
N ALA A 238 -4.41 -0.98 30.68
CA ALA A 238 -3.34 0.01 30.57
C ALA A 238 -2.73 0.09 29.15
N ASP A 239 -2.54 -1.05 28.49
CA ASP A 239 -1.98 -1.11 27.14
C ASP A 239 -2.84 -0.38 26.10
N LYS A 240 -4.17 -0.46 26.23
CA LYS A 240 -5.08 0.28 25.34
C LYS A 240 -5.06 1.78 25.60
N ILE A 241 -4.87 2.20 26.86
CA ILE A 241 -4.73 3.62 27.21
C ILE A 241 -3.44 4.17 26.59
N GLU A 242 -2.34 3.43 26.66
CA GLU A 242 -1.08 3.82 26.02
C GLU A 242 -1.19 3.85 24.50
N GLN A 243 -1.84 2.85 23.89
CA GLN A 243 -2.13 2.87 22.45
C GLN A 243 -2.96 4.09 22.04
N TYR A 244 -3.98 4.46 22.83
CA TYR A 244 -4.80 5.65 22.61
C TYR A 244 -3.98 6.95 22.67
N LYS A 245 -3.12 7.11 23.68
CA LYS A 245 -2.21 8.27 23.78
C LYS A 245 -1.26 8.32 22.59
N ALA A 246 -0.68 7.19 22.22
CA ALA A 246 0.23 7.08 21.07
C ALA A 246 -0.49 7.40 19.75
N ALA A 247 -1.74 6.96 19.57
CA ALA A 247 -2.56 7.26 18.41
C ALA A 247 -2.82 8.77 18.27
N LYS A 248 -3.16 9.46 19.37
CA LYS A 248 -3.32 10.93 19.38
C LYS A 248 -2.03 11.64 19.00
N LYS A 249 -0.90 11.26 19.59
CA LYS A 249 0.43 11.82 19.25
C LYS A 249 0.78 11.59 17.79
N ARG A 250 0.51 10.38 17.27
CA ARG A 250 0.77 10.04 15.87
C ARG A 250 -0.10 10.87 14.93
N ARG A 251 -1.39 11.05 15.23
CA ARG A 251 -2.30 11.88 14.43
C ARG A 251 -1.80 13.32 14.31
N LEU A 252 -1.31 13.90 15.41
CA LEU A 252 -0.71 15.24 15.41
C LEU A 252 0.55 15.31 14.53
N ALA A 253 1.43 14.32 14.60
CA ALA A 253 2.62 14.27 13.76
C ALA A 253 2.28 14.17 12.26
N LEU A 254 1.23 13.42 11.91
CA LEU A 254 0.73 13.34 10.54
C LEU A 254 0.17 14.68 10.05
N MET A 255 -0.56 15.40 10.91
CA MET A 255 -1.05 16.74 10.59
C MET A 255 0.11 17.69 10.29
N GLN A 256 1.15 17.69 11.12
CA GLN A 256 2.34 18.52 10.91
C GLN A 256 3.06 18.16 9.60
N PHE A 257 3.14 16.87 9.26
CA PHE A 257 3.70 16.41 8.00
C PHE A 257 2.91 16.94 6.80
N VAL A 258 1.58 16.82 6.82
CA VAL A 258 0.70 17.32 5.75
C VAL A 258 0.81 18.84 5.61
N ASN A 259 0.80 19.57 6.72
CA ASN A 259 0.99 21.03 6.69
C ASN A 259 2.37 21.41 6.11
N GLY A 260 3.41 20.60 6.38
CA GLY A 260 4.73 20.77 5.78
C GLY A 260 4.73 20.57 4.26
N PHE A 261 3.99 19.56 3.77
CA PHE A 261 3.78 19.33 2.36
C PHE A 261 3.05 20.50 1.68
N GLU A 262 1.99 21.00 2.30
CA GLU A 262 1.19 22.14 1.81
C GLU A 262 1.96 23.47 1.78
N ARG A 263 2.94 23.65 2.67
CA ARG A 263 3.85 24.81 2.61
C ARG A 263 4.87 24.70 1.47
N ARG A 264 5.26 23.49 1.10
CA ARG A 264 6.30 23.24 0.10
C ARG A 264 5.77 23.23 -1.33
N TYR A 265 4.54 22.78 -1.52
CA TYR A 265 3.90 22.63 -2.83
C TYR A 265 2.63 23.45 -2.90
N ALA A 266 2.26 23.91 -4.10
CA ALA A 266 0.93 24.46 -4.31
C ALA A 266 -0.07 23.30 -4.40
N VAL A 267 -0.85 23.11 -3.33
CA VAL A 267 -1.80 21.99 -3.18
C VAL A 267 -3.25 22.45 -3.34
N ASN A 268 -3.99 21.78 -4.21
CA ASN A 268 -5.42 21.99 -4.43
C ASN A 268 -6.20 20.74 -4.06
N TYR A 269 -7.24 20.89 -3.22
CA TYR A 269 -8.12 19.80 -2.80
C TYR A 269 -9.45 19.82 -3.55
N ARG A 270 -10.07 18.65 -3.72
CA ARG A 270 -11.46 18.50 -4.20
C ARG A 270 -12.17 17.34 -3.48
N PRO A 271 -13.37 17.52 -2.89
CA PRO A 271 -14.13 18.78 -2.83
C PRO A 271 -13.44 19.85 -1.99
N GLU A 272 -13.02 19.52 -0.78
CA GLU A 272 -12.27 20.39 0.13
C GLU A 272 -11.20 19.58 0.86
N ARG A 273 -10.29 20.26 1.56
CA ARG A 273 -9.26 19.60 2.36
C ARG A 273 -9.95 18.78 3.46
N PRO A 274 -9.77 17.46 3.53
CA PRO A 274 -10.47 16.66 4.51
C PRO A 274 -9.99 16.96 5.92
N ASP A 275 -10.95 17.04 6.85
CA ASP A 275 -10.67 17.20 8.27
C ASP A 275 -10.49 15.82 8.94
N PHE A 276 -9.28 15.26 8.85
CA PHE A 276 -8.93 13.97 9.48
C PHE A 276 -8.03 14.11 10.70
N PHE A 277 -7.67 15.34 11.09
CA PHE A 277 -6.60 15.62 12.05
C PHE A 277 -7.09 16.15 13.39
#